data_AF-A0A662FF59-F1
#
_entry.id   AF-A0A662FF59-F1
#
_cell.length_a   1.000
_cell.length_b   1.000
_cell.length_c   1.000
_cell.angle_alpha   90.00
_cell.angle_beta   90.00
_cell.angle_gamma   90.00
#
_symmetry.space_group_name_H-M   'P 1'
#
loop_
_entity.id
_entity.type
_entity.pdbx_description
1 polymer ?
#
loop_
_entity_poly.entity_id
_entity_poly.type
_entity_poly.pdbx_seq_one_letter_code
_entity_poly.pdbx_strand_id
1 'polypeptide(L)'
;PNLCLVSYLCQNLIPIPCTSYGGWEYKIHEIFRQPPFFATVIIGEIDIEADATSASGIEKVEFYVDDEIKEVDNSYPYNYTWDEKILFRHRHVIKVIAYDYAGNKAEDEMRVWKFK
;
A
#
# COMPACT_ATOMS: atom_id res chain seq x y z
N PRO A 1 -4.61 6.93 -19.37
CA PRO A 1 -5.01 6.64 -17.98
C PRO A 1 -3.93 5.75 -17.33
N ASN A 2 -2.93 6.39 -16.73
CA ASN A 2 -1.68 5.75 -16.27
C ASN A 2 -1.50 5.96 -14.76
N LEU A 3 -2.54 5.74 -13.95
CA LEU A 3 -2.42 5.82 -12.50
C LEU A 3 -1.76 4.53 -11.99
N CYS A 4 -0.62 4.67 -11.32
CA CYS A 4 0.13 3.58 -10.69
C CYS A 4 0.24 3.85 -9.19
N LEU A 5 0.13 2.79 -8.39
CA LEU A 5 0.25 2.82 -6.93
C LEU A 5 1.12 1.65 -6.48
N VAL A 6 2.02 1.89 -5.54
CA VAL A 6 2.73 0.86 -4.77
C VAL A 6 2.71 1.23 -3.30
N SER A 7 2.42 0.28 -2.42
CA SER A 7 2.47 0.46 -0.97
C SER A 7 3.57 -0.38 -0.32
N TYR A 8 4.14 0.13 0.77
CA TYR A 8 5.25 -0.53 1.49
C TYR A 8 5.07 -0.44 3.00
N LEU A 9 5.68 -1.41 3.71
CA LEU A 9 5.84 -1.36 5.17
C LEU A 9 7.30 -1.08 5.50
N CYS A 10 7.58 0.03 6.17
CA CYS A 10 8.94 0.50 6.44
C CYS A 10 9.75 -0.31 7.47
N GLN A 11 9.31 -1.52 7.84
CA GLN A 11 10.11 -2.49 8.59
C GLN A 11 10.88 -3.49 7.69
N ASN A 12 10.56 -3.61 6.40
CA ASN A 12 11.23 -4.53 5.45
C ASN A 12 11.41 -3.87 4.07
N LEU A 13 12.53 -3.17 3.89
CA LEU A 13 12.89 -2.43 2.68
C LEU A 13 13.24 -3.37 1.50
N ILE A 14 12.43 -3.39 0.44
CA ILE A 14 12.91 -3.24 -0.96
C ILE A 14 11.79 -2.59 -1.80
N PRO A 15 11.87 -1.29 -2.13
CA PRO A 15 10.96 -0.68 -3.09
C PRO A 15 11.30 -1.09 -4.53
N ILE A 16 10.30 -1.41 -5.36
CA ILE A 16 10.45 -1.47 -6.82
C ILE A 16 9.64 -0.30 -7.39
N PRO A 17 10.27 0.65 -8.10
CA PRO A 17 9.56 1.79 -8.67
C PRO A 17 8.56 1.34 -9.74
N CYS A 18 7.37 1.96 -9.75
CA CYS A 18 6.43 1.92 -10.86
C CYS A 18 7.16 2.29 -12.16
N THR A 19 7.44 1.33 -13.03
CA THR A 19 7.85 1.63 -14.40
C THR A 19 6.61 1.84 -15.25
N SER A 20 6.31 3.10 -15.59
CA SER A 20 5.32 3.39 -16.62
C SER A 20 5.92 3.07 -17.99
N TYR A 21 5.67 1.89 -18.55
CA TYR A 21 5.97 1.66 -19.97
C TYR A 21 4.84 0.96 -20.69
N GLY A 22 4.50 1.56 -21.84
CA GLY A 22 3.38 1.24 -22.69
C GLY A 22 3.25 -0.25 -23.00
N GLY A 23 1.99 -0.62 -23.21
CA GLY A 23 1.52 -2.00 -23.21
C GLY A 23 2.38 -2.95 -24.02
N TRP A 24 2.94 -3.93 -23.31
CA TRP A 24 2.88 -5.36 -23.62
C TRP A 24 3.03 -6.07 -22.26
N GLU A 25 2.16 -7.04 -21.96
CA GLU A 25 2.19 -7.79 -20.70
C GLU A 25 3.53 -8.50 -20.52
N TYR A 26 4.23 -8.18 -19.43
CA TYR A 26 5.22 -9.07 -18.83
C TYR A 26 4.93 -9.13 -17.34
N LYS A 27 4.31 -10.24 -16.90
CA LYS A 27 4.27 -10.60 -15.48
C LYS A 27 5.70 -10.76 -14.99
N ILE A 28 6.19 -9.81 -14.21
CA ILE A 28 7.23 -10.09 -13.22
C ILE A 28 6.57 -9.92 -11.86
N HIS A 29 5.86 -10.97 -11.47
CA HIS A 29 5.23 -11.11 -10.15
C HIS A 29 6.25 -11.50 -9.06
N GLU A 30 7.55 -11.36 -9.33
CA GLU A 30 8.58 -11.85 -8.43
C GLU A 30 9.69 -10.82 -8.22
N ILE A 31 9.43 -9.88 -7.31
CA ILE A 31 10.34 -9.68 -6.16
C ILE A 31 9.43 -9.54 -4.93
N PHE A 32 9.26 -10.66 -4.23
CA PHE A 32 8.57 -10.83 -2.95
C PHE A 32 7.05 -10.58 -2.87
N ARG A 33 6.26 -11.18 -3.79
CA ARG A 33 5.04 -11.83 -3.28
C ARG A 33 5.52 -12.97 -2.38
N GLN A 34 5.46 -12.78 -1.06
CA GLN A 34 5.74 -13.85 -0.11
C GLN A 34 5.02 -15.11 -0.60
N PRO A 35 5.70 -16.27 -0.72
CA PRO A 35 4.99 -17.50 -1.03
C PRO A 35 3.83 -17.64 -0.03
N PRO A 36 2.71 -18.28 -0.39
CA PRO A 36 1.47 -18.32 0.42
C PRO A 36 1.62 -18.93 1.83
N PHE A 37 2.84 -19.29 2.21
CA PHE A 37 3.27 -19.84 3.49
C PHE A 37 3.99 -18.85 4.40
N PHE A 38 4.45 -17.69 3.92
CA PHE A 38 4.95 -16.63 4.80
C PHE A 38 3.86 -15.59 5.02
N ALA A 39 3.60 -15.33 6.28
CA ALA A 39 2.73 -14.27 6.74
C ALA A 39 3.60 -13.07 7.14
N THR A 40 3.30 -11.87 6.63
CA THR A 40 3.92 -10.65 7.14
C THR A 40 3.50 -10.44 8.59
N VAL A 41 4.47 -10.39 9.49
CA VAL A 41 4.27 -10.15 10.92
C VAL A 41 4.81 -8.76 11.26
N ILE A 42 3.98 -7.96 11.91
CA ILE A 42 4.30 -6.62 12.39
C ILE A 42 4.33 -6.67 13.92
N ILE A 43 5.41 -6.16 14.51
CA ILE A 43 5.55 -6.04 15.96
C ILE A 43 5.65 -4.55 16.29
N GLY A 44 4.74 -4.06 17.13
CA GLY A 44 4.70 -2.65 17.52
C GLY A 44 4.09 -1.74 16.47
N GLU A 45 4.56 -0.50 16.43
CA GLU A 45 4.17 0.54 15.47
C GLU A 45 4.82 0.30 14.10
N ILE A 46 4.14 0.70 13.03
CA ILE A 46 4.61 0.56 11.64
C ILE A 46 4.17 1.76 10.81
N ASP A 47 5.05 2.23 9.93
CA ASP A 47 4.71 3.20 8.89
C ASP A 47 4.32 2.48 7.59
N ILE A 48 3.19 2.91 7.02
CA ILE A 48 2.64 2.45 5.76
C ILE A 48 2.82 3.59 4.77
N GLU A 49 3.77 3.43 3.85
CA GLU A 49 4.07 4.44 2.84
C GLU A 49 3.46 4.04 1.50
N ALA A 50 3.11 5.04 0.70
CA ALA A 50 2.57 4.83 -0.63
C ALA A 50 3.21 5.75 -1.67
N ASP A 51 3.60 5.17 -2.80
CA ASP A 51 4.04 5.90 -3.98
C ASP A 51 2.96 5.84 -5.04
N ALA A 52 2.43 7.00 -5.42
CA ALA A 52 1.41 7.12 -6.45
C ALA A 52 1.85 8.10 -7.55
N THR A 53 1.66 7.70 -8.81
CA THR A 53 1.97 8.55 -9.97
C THR A 53 0.84 8.50 -10.99
N SER A 54 0.47 9.67 -11.54
CA SER A 54 -0.45 9.78 -12.67
C SER A 54 -0.13 11.02 -13.48
N ALA A 55 -0.42 10.98 -14.79
CA ALA A 55 -0.23 12.12 -15.69
C ALA A 55 -1.12 13.33 -15.33
N SER A 56 -2.26 13.11 -14.67
CA SER A 56 -3.14 14.17 -14.18
C SER A 56 -2.75 14.69 -12.79
N GLY A 57 -1.71 14.14 -12.16
CA GLY A 57 -1.43 14.33 -10.74
C GLY A 57 -2.36 13.49 -9.85
N ILE A 58 -1.95 13.28 -8.61
CA ILE A 58 -2.70 12.54 -7.59
C ILE A 58 -3.55 13.52 -6.80
N GLU A 59 -4.83 13.22 -6.66
CA GLU A 59 -5.78 13.98 -5.84
C GLU A 59 -5.62 13.63 -4.37
N LYS A 60 -5.62 12.33 -4.06
CA LYS A 60 -5.52 11.81 -2.69
C LYS A 60 -5.10 10.35 -2.65
N VAL A 61 -4.59 9.91 -1.51
CA VAL A 61 -4.34 8.52 -1.16
C VAL A 61 -5.05 8.19 0.15
N GLU A 62 -5.88 7.15 0.13
CA GLU A 62 -6.66 6.67 1.26
C GLU A 62 -6.01 5.40 1.82
N PHE A 63 -5.76 5.37 3.13
CA PHE A 63 -5.23 4.21 3.84
C PHE A 63 -6.34 3.55 4.67
N TYR A 64 -6.42 2.24 4.56
CA TYR A 64 -7.42 1.41 5.23
C TYR A 64 -6.78 0.28 6.02
N VAL A 65 -7.39 -0.05 7.15
CA VAL A 65 -7.13 -1.27 7.91
C VAL A 65 -8.48 -1.95 8.15
N ASP A 66 -8.61 -3.19 7.70
CA ASP A 66 -9.85 -3.99 7.81
C ASP A 66 -11.10 -3.26 7.27
N ASP A 67 -10.94 -2.64 6.09
CA ASP A 67 -11.95 -1.83 5.40
C ASP A 67 -12.40 -0.56 6.14
N GLU A 68 -11.79 -0.23 7.28
CA GLU A 68 -11.95 1.05 7.96
C GLU A 68 -10.92 2.06 7.45
N ILE A 69 -11.37 3.26 7.10
CA ILE A 69 -10.48 4.35 6.68
C ILE A 69 -9.70 4.87 7.90
N LYS A 70 -8.38 4.93 7.77
CA LYS A 70 -7.48 5.39 8.83
C LYS A 70 -6.87 6.74 8.53
N GLU A 71 -6.54 7.01 7.27
CA GLU A 71 -5.94 8.28 6.84
C GLU A 71 -6.34 8.62 5.40
N VAL A 72 -6.42 9.92 5.11
CA VAL A 72 -6.55 10.47 3.75
C VAL A 72 -5.47 11.51 3.54
N ASP A 73 -4.41 11.10 2.85
CA ASP A 73 -3.29 11.98 2.56
C ASP A 73 -3.43 12.59 1.16
N ASN A 74 -3.40 13.92 1.11
CA ASN A 74 -3.55 14.69 -0.13
C ASN A 74 -2.21 15.26 -0.62
N SER A 75 -1.09 14.94 0.05
CA SER A 75 0.23 15.49 -0.26
C SER A 75 1.35 14.46 -0.15
N TYR A 76 2.14 14.31 -1.21
CA TYR A 76 3.34 13.48 -1.17
C TYR A 76 4.40 14.06 -0.18
N PRO A 77 5.10 13.22 0.61
CA PRO A 77 5.06 11.74 0.64
C PRO A 77 3.83 11.19 1.37
N TYR A 78 3.11 10.25 0.74
CA TYR A 78 1.89 9.68 1.31
C TYR A 78 2.25 8.65 2.38
N ASN A 79 1.81 8.88 3.61
CA ASN A 79 2.15 8.00 4.73
C ASN A 79 1.03 7.89 5.76
N TYR A 80 0.95 6.73 6.40
CA TYR A 80 0.12 6.48 7.58
C TYR A 80 0.88 5.63 8.61
N THR A 81 1.00 6.14 9.84
CA THR A 81 1.57 5.40 10.97
C THR A 81 0.48 4.60 11.69
N TRP A 82 0.59 3.27 11.66
CA TRP A 82 -0.33 2.37 12.34
C TRP A 82 0.16 1.99 13.75
N ASP A 83 -0.27 2.78 14.73
CA ASP A 83 0.03 2.64 16.16
C ASP A 83 -0.94 1.69 16.90
N GLU A 84 -2.13 1.39 16.38
CA GLU A 84 -3.22 0.85 17.20
C GLU A 84 -2.86 -0.45 17.97
N LYS A 85 -3.33 -0.53 19.23
CA LYS A 85 -3.19 -1.74 20.06
C LYS A 85 -4.19 -2.81 19.60
N ILE A 86 -3.67 -3.98 19.26
CA ILE A 86 -4.47 -5.09 18.75
C ILE A 86 -4.75 -6.06 19.89
N LEU A 87 -5.99 -6.07 20.39
CA LEU A 87 -6.39 -6.93 21.52
C LEU A 87 -6.46 -8.41 21.17
N PHE A 88 -6.63 -8.74 19.88
CA PHE A 88 -6.80 -10.12 19.41
C PHE A 88 -5.82 -10.42 18.29
N ARG A 89 -5.09 -11.54 18.39
CA ARG A 89 -4.20 -12.03 17.34
C ARG A 89 -5.01 -12.51 16.14
N HIS A 90 -5.34 -11.59 15.24
CA HIS A 90 -6.01 -11.88 13.99
C HIS A 90 -5.24 -11.27 12.82
N ARG A 91 -5.56 -11.77 11.63
CA ARG A 91 -5.00 -11.27 10.39
C ARG A 91 -5.75 -10.00 9.99
N HIS A 92 -4.99 -8.95 9.72
CA HIS A 92 -5.49 -7.68 9.24
C HIS A 92 -5.26 -7.55 7.74
N VAL A 93 -6.09 -6.73 7.10
CA VAL A 93 -5.91 -6.32 5.70
C VAL A 93 -5.59 -4.83 5.68
N ILE A 94 -4.38 -4.49 5.25
CA ILE A 94 -4.02 -3.11 4.91
C ILE A 94 -4.38 -2.92 3.44
N LYS A 95 -5.09 -1.84 3.13
CA LYS A 95 -5.45 -1.48 1.77
C LYS A 95 -5.15 -0.01 1.54
N VAL A 96 -4.56 0.32 0.40
CA VAL A 96 -4.23 1.68 0.00
C VAL A 96 -4.91 1.96 -1.33
N ILE A 97 -5.56 3.11 -1.47
CA ILE A 97 -6.23 3.51 -2.71
C ILE A 97 -5.78 4.91 -3.10
N ALA A 98 -5.20 5.06 -4.28
CA ALA A 98 -4.88 6.36 -4.86
C ALA A 98 -5.95 6.79 -5.85
N TYR A 99 -6.24 8.09 -5.87
CA TYR A 99 -7.17 8.73 -6.79
C TYR A 99 -6.43 9.84 -7.53
N ASP A 100 -6.66 9.96 -8.84
CA ASP A 100 -6.11 11.04 -9.65
C ASP A 100 -7.17 12.09 -10.01
N TYR A 101 -6.74 13.29 -10.40
CA TYR A 101 -7.65 14.37 -10.80
C TYR A 101 -8.46 14.09 -12.07
N ALA A 102 -8.17 12.99 -12.78
CA ALA A 102 -8.96 12.54 -13.93
C ALA A 102 -10.05 11.52 -13.52
N GLY A 103 -10.20 11.22 -12.22
CA GLY A 103 -11.18 10.29 -11.69
C GLY A 103 -10.80 8.82 -11.82
N ASN A 104 -9.54 8.51 -12.14
CA ASN A 104 -9.03 7.13 -12.10
C ASN A 104 -8.65 6.76 -10.66
N LYS A 105 -8.72 5.46 -10.35
CA LYS A 105 -8.25 4.90 -9.08
C LYS A 105 -7.34 3.69 -9.28
N ALA A 106 -6.37 3.52 -8.39
CA ALA A 106 -5.54 2.33 -8.27
C ALA A 106 -5.52 1.89 -6.81
N GLU A 107 -5.46 0.58 -6.57
CA GLU A 107 -5.50 -0.01 -5.24
C GLU A 107 -4.39 -1.04 -5.05
N ASP A 108 -3.90 -1.14 -3.81
CA ASP A 108 -2.96 -2.17 -3.38
C ASP A 108 -3.42 -2.74 -2.02
N GLU A 109 -3.20 -4.03 -1.79
CA GLU A 109 -3.60 -4.71 -0.56
C GLU A 109 -2.51 -5.65 -0.03
N MET A 110 -2.37 -5.67 1.30
CA MET A 110 -1.49 -6.62 1.98
C MET A 110 -2.16 -7.19 3.22
N ARG A 111 -1.98 -8.51 3.41
CA ARG A 111 -2.45 -9.23 4.59
C ARG A 111 -1.32 -9.39 5.60
N VAL A 112 -1.56 -8.98 6.84
CA VAL A 112 -0.54 -8.95 7.89
C VAL A 112 -1.06 -9.50 9.21
N TRP A 113 -0.17 -9.93 10.08
CA TRP A 113 -0.45 -10.24 11.49
C TRP A 113 0.23 -9.18 12.35
N LYS A 114 -0.52 -8.50 13.23
CA LYS A 114 0.05 -7.47 14.09
C LYS A 114 0.03 -7.91 15.55
N PHE A 115 1.13 -7.66 16.24
CA PHE A 115 1.33 -7.94 17.65
C PHE A 115 1.77 -6.64 18.34
N LYS A 116 0.92 -6.05 19.18
CA LYS A 116 1.25 -4.89 20.01
C LYS A 116 0.53 -5.00 21.36
#